data_AF-A0A832WAP7-F1
#
_entry.id   AF-A0A832WAP7-F1
#
_cell.length_a   1.000
_cell.length_b   1.000
_cell.length_c   1.000
_cell.angle_alpha   90.00
_cell.angle_beta   90.00
_cell.angle_gamma   90.00
#
_symmetry.space_group_name_H-M   'P 1'
#
loop_
_entity.id
_entity.type
_entity.pdbx_description
1 polymer ?
#
loop_
_entity_poly.entity_id
_entity_poly.type
_entity_poly.pdbx_seq_one_letter_code
_entity_poly.pdbx_strand_id
1 'polypeptide(L)'
;MKPIYLLLIFLVVFTAFSGCVSDRGGTGVYDNQTETLSYQGQPLTPIAQQRNNAIKGTQYIDRESYRLQVDGLVENPRNFTYEEITELPQTSKVVDLNCVEGWSFTAKWTGVKIAEIFEEVGAMENATTVIFYSADGYSTSLDKDYLLESDIILAYKLNDVTLPPERGFPLQLVAEDKYGYKWAKWIVKIELSDSPYRGYWEEFGYNNIADVGGPAFER
;
A
#
# COMPACT_ATOMS: atom_id res chain seq x y z
N MET A 1 49.95 63.26 1.61
CA MET A 1 48.47 63.28 1.78
C MET A 1 47.79 62.70 0.55
N LYS A 2 47.38 61.42 0.62
CA LYS A 2 46.34 60.79 -0.22
C LYS A 2 45.73 59.67 0.65
N PRO A 3 44.43 59.68 0.98
CA PRO A 3 43.82 58.59 1.73
C PRO A 3 43.46 57.46 0.77
N ILE A 4 43.93 56.24 1.06
CA ILE A 4 43.54 55.02 0.37
C ILE A 4 42.30 54.48 1.10
N TYR A 5 41.16 54.47 0.40
CA TYR A 5 39.94 53.83 0.87
C TYR A 5 40.05 52.32 0.59
N LEU A 6 40.01 51.50 1.66
CA LEU A 6 39.95 50.05 1.57
C LEU A 6 38.50 49.62 1.40
N LEU A 7 38.14 49.18 0.20
CA LEU A 7 36.83 48.66 -0.17
C LEU A 7 36.68 47.22 0.38
N LEU A 8 35.79 47.02 1.36
CA LEU A 8 35.41 45.70 1.88
C LEU A 8 34.43 45.03 0.90
N ILE A 9 34.88 43.99 0.21
CA ILE A 9 34.04 43.13 -0.63
C ILE A 9 33.50 41.99 0.23
N PHE A 10 32.20 41.99 0.52
CA PHE A 10 31.49 40.86 1.11
C PHE A 10 31.28 39.80 0.02
N LEU A 11 32.02 38.69 0.12
CA LEU A 11 31.86 37.55 -0.77
C LEU A 11 30.70 36.68 -0.26
N VAL A 12 29.51 36.84 -0.84
CA VAL A 12 28.36 35.97 -0.59
C VAL A 12 28.63 34.63 -1.27
N VAL A 13 29.01 33.63 -0.47
CA VAL A 13 29.15 32.25 -0.93
C VAL A 13 27.75 31.65 -1.10
N PHE A 14 27.24 31.68 -2.33
CA PHE A 14 26.06 30.91 -2.72
C PHE A 14 26.47 29.43 -2.77
N THR A 15 26.31 28.71 -1.67
CA THR A 15 26.42 27.25 -1.67
C THR A 15 25.23 26.70 -2.45
N ALA A 16 25.43 26.41 -3.73
CA ALA A 16 24.52 25.58 -4.50
C ALA A 16 24.52 24.19 -3.86
N PHE A 17 23.53 23.90 -3.02
CA PHE A 17 23.18 22.53 -2.69
C PHE A 17 22.71 21.89 -4.00
N SER A 18 23.62 21.19 -4.66
CA SER A 18 23.28 20.24 -5.71
C SER A 18 22.61 19.05 -5.01
N GLY A 19 21.32 19.25 -4.67
CA GLY A 19 20.45 18.14 -4.34
C GLY A 19 20.32 17.31 -5.61
N CYS A 20 21.02 16.18 -5.66
CA CYS A 20 20.68 15.11 -6.58
C CYS A 20 19.32 14.56 -6.17
N VAL A 21 18.25 15.23 -6.58
CA VAL A 21 16.95 14.59 -6.75
C VAL A 21 17.15 13.62 -7.90
N SER A 22 17.35 12.34 -7.59
CA SER A 22 17.26 11.32 -8.63
C SER A 22 15.80 11.21 -9.03
N ASP A 23 15.43 11.97 -10.06
CA ASP A 23 14.24 11.73 -10.85
C ASP A 23 14.39 10.34 -11.49
N ARG A 24 13.88 9.30 -10.82
CA ARG A 24 13.72 7.98 -11.44
C ARG A 24 12.40 7.94 -12.21
N GLY A 25 12.28 8.83 -13.20
CA GLY A 25 11.47 8.58 -14.39
C GLY A 25 12.15 7.49 -15.22
N GLY A 26 12.20 6.26 -14.68
CA GLY A 26 12.90 5.12 -15.27
C GLY A 26 11.92 4.20 -15.99
N THR A 27 12.21 3.91 -17.25
CA THR A 27 11.65 2.83 -18.08
C THR A 27 11.27 1.59 -17.25
N GLY A 28 10.09 1.01 -17.48
CA GLY A 28 9.41 -0.09 -16.73
C GLY A 28 10.21 -1.36 -16.43
N VAL A 29 11.36 -1.21 -15.78
CA VAL A 29 12.26 -2.24 -15.29
C VAL A 29 12.43 -1.99 -13.79
N TYR A 30 11.91 -2.90 -12.99
CA TYR A 30 11.96 -2.86 -11.54
C TYR A 30 12.76 -4.07 -11.07
N ASP A 31 13.98 -3.85 -10.56
CA ASP A 31 14.86 -4.92 -10.09
C ASP A 31 15.05 -6.07 -11.12
N ASN A 32 15.40 -5.71 -12.37
CA ASN A 32 15.50 -6.62 -13.52
C ASN A 32 14.20 -7.34 -13.93
N GLN A 33 13.05 -6.92 -13.42
CA GLN A 33 11.74 -7.42 -13.82
C GLN A 33 11.09 -6.45 -14.80
N THR A 34 10.45 -6.98 -15.83
CA THR A 34 9.75 -6.17 -16.85
C THR A 34 8.32 -5.94 -16.43
N GLU A 35 7.90 -4.68 -16.43
CA GLU A 35 6.51 -4.31 -16.18
C GLU A 35 5.58 -4.75 -17.32
N THR A 36 4.50 -5.46 -16.97
CA THR A 36 3.42 -5.79 -17.89
C THR A 36 2.49 -4.58 -18.08
N LEU A 37 2.34 -4.13 -19.34
CA LEU A 37 1.48 -2.99 -19.68
C LEU A 37 0.13 -3.39 -20.29
N SER A 38 -0.12 -4.68 -20.50
CA SER A 38 -1.41 -5.21 -20.90
C SER A 38 -1.59 -6.66 -20.45
N TYR A 39 -2.82 -7.04 -20.12
CA TYR A 39 -3.17 -8.40 -19.74
C TYR A 39 -4.49 -8.80 -20.39
N GLN A 40 -4.51 -9.93 -21.10
CA GLN A 40 -5.69 -10.44 -21.81
C GLN A 40 -6.37 -9.39 -22.73
N GLY A 41 -5.58 -8.50 -23.34
CA GLY A 41 -6.08 -7.44 -24.22
C GLY A 41 -6.55 -6.17 -23.50
N GLN A 42 -6.58 -6.15 -22.17
CA GLN A 42 -6.84 -4.94 -21.39
C GLN A 42 -5.53 -4.17 -21.15
N PRO A 43 -5.46 -2.87 -21.47
CA PRO A 43 -4.31 -2.04 -21.12
C PRO A 43 -4.23 -1.83 -19.60
N LEU A 44 -3.02 -1.85 -19.05
CA LEU A 44 -2.74 -1.56 -17.65
C LEU A 44 -2.10 -0.18 -17.53
N THR A 45 -2.39 0.54 -16.45
CA THR A 45 -1.76 1.83 -16.17
C THR A 45 -0.31 1.61 -15.75
N PRO A 46 0.68 2.20 -16.44
CA PRO A 46 2.09 2.09 -16.06
C PRO A 46 2.32 2.56 -14.62
N ILE A 47 3.13 1.86 -13.84
CA ILE A 47 3.42 2.15 -12.43
C ILE A 47 3.92 3.59 -12.23
N ALA A 48 4.73 4.09 -13.17
CA ALA A 48 5.24 5.46 -13.16
C ALA A 48 4.14 6.54 -13.32
N GLN A 49 2.97 6.16 -13.84
CA GLN A 49 1.81 7.06 -14.04
C GLN A 49 0.77 6.92 -12.93
N GLN A 50 0.84 5.87 -12.12
CA GLN A 50 -0.08 5.68 -11.01
C GLN A 50 0.20 6.73 -9.92
N ARG A 51 -0.82 7.18 -9.19
CA ARG A 51 -0.63 8.14 -8.09
C ARG A 51 -0.26 7.44 -6.79
N ASN A 52 0.59 8.05 -5.97
CA ASN A 52 0.99 7.52 -4.67
C ASN A 52 0.49 8.44 -3.55
N ASN A 53 -0.55 7.99 -2.82
CA ASN A 53 -1.02 8.68 -1.61
C ASN A 53 -0.48 7.94 -0.39
N ALA A 54 0.14 8.67 0.53
CA ALA A 54 0.77 8.13 1.74
C ALA A 54 0.70 9.17 2.86
N ILE A 55 0.46 8.75 4.10
CA ILE A 55 0.34 9.71 5.23
C ILE A 55 1.70 10.20 5.74
N LYS A 56 2.78 9.43 5.55
CA LYS A 56 4.16 9.80 5.93
C LYS A 56 5.19 9.48 4.85
N GLY A 57 4.81 9.63 3.57
CA GLY A 57 5.68 9.34 2.43
C GLY A 57 5.93 7.85 2.21
N THR A 58 6.83 7.52 1.28
CA THR A 58 7.17 6.12 0.95
C THR A 58 7.94 5.46 2.07
N GLN A 59 7.50 4.25 2.45
CA GLN A 59 8.22 3.40 3.40
C GLN A 59 9.17 2.46 2.66
N TYR A 60 10.34 2.22 3.25
CA TYR A 60 11.36 1.29 2.74
C TYR A 60 11.53 0.18 3.77
N ILE A 61 10.90 -0.96 3.50
CA ILE A 61 10.91 -2.12 4.38
C ILE A 61 11.93 -3.12 3.83
N ASP A 62 12.79 -3.63 4.70
CA ASP A 62 13.73 -4.68 4.36
C ASP A 62 13.02 -6.04 4.29
N ARG A 63 13.27 -6.81 3.23
CA ARG A 63 12.60 -8.09 2.99
C ARG A 63 12.94 -9.13 4.05
N GLU A 64 14.21 -9.27 4.39
CA GLU A 64 14.72 -10.36 5.23
C GLU A 64 14.22 -10.25 6.67
N SER A 65 14.14 -9.01 7.17
CA SER A 65 13.65 -8.70 8.52
C SER A 65 12.14 -8.48 8.58
N TYR A 66 11.44 -8.39 7.45
CA TYR A 66 9.99 -8.17 7.43
C TYR A 66 9.23 -9.31 8.11
N ARG A 67 8.23 -8.94 8.92
CA ARG A 67 7.27 -9.86 9.51
C ARG A 67 5.87 -9.29 9.39
N LEU A 68 4.94 -10.09 8.88
CA LEU A 68 3.50 -9.82 8.95
C LEU A 68 2.96 -10.47 10.22
N GLN A 69 2.56 -9.68 11.20
CA GLN A 69 1.87 -10.17 12.39
C GLN A 69 0.39 -10.44 12.08
N VAL A 70 -0.12 -11.60 12.48
CA VAL A 70 -1.55 -11.92 12.41
C VAL A 70 -2.03 -12.37 13.79
N ASP A 71 -2.97 -11.64 14.37
CA ASP A 71 -3.46 -11.88 15.74
C ASP A 71 -4.95 -11.51 15.92
N GLY A 72 -5.38 -11.39 17.18
CA GLY A 72 -6.75 -11.12 17.57
C GLY A 72 -7.55 -12.41 17.75
N LEU A 73 -8.72 -12.49 17.13
CA LEU A 73 -9.61 -13.65 17.14
C LEU A 73 -9.14 -14.74 16.17
N VAL A 74 -8.00 -15.35 16.51
CA VAL A 74 -7.37 -16.47 15.78
C VAL A 74 -6.89 -17.54 16.77
N GLU A 75 -6.87 -18.80 16.36
CA GLU A 75 -6.39 -19.91 17.19
C GLU A 75 -4.86 -19.90 17.35
N ASN A 76 -4.13 -19.60 16.28
CA ASN A 76 -2.67 -19.69 16.22
C ASN A 76 -2.08 -18.34 15.76
N PRO A 77 -2.04 -17.31 16.64
CA PRO A 77 -1.45 -16.03 16.30
C PRO A 77 0.04 -16.20 15.99
N ARG A 78 0.49 -15.62 14.87
CA ARG A 78 1.88 -15.79 14.43
C ARG A 78 2.38 -14.63 13.58
N ASN A 79 3.68 -14.65 13.34
CA ASN A 79 4.35 -13.78 12.39
C ASN A 79 4.72 -14.59 11.15
N PHE A 80 4.38 -14.10 9.96
CA PHE A 80 4.83 -14.67 8.68
C PHE A 80 6.03 -13.90 8.15
N THR A 81 7.02 -14.59 7.57
CA THR A 81 8.05 -13.93 6.75
C THR A 81 7.47 -13.53 5.39
N TYR A 82 8.21 -12.69 4.65
CA TYR A 82 7.84 -12.38 3.27
C TYR A 82 7.81 -13.64 2.40
N GLU A 83 8.81 -14.51 2.57
CA GLU A 83 8.96 -15.76 1.82
C GLU A 83 7.77 -16.69 2.07
N GLU A 84 7.40 -16.92 3.34
CA GLU A 84 6.25 -17.75 3.72
C GLU A 84 4.96 -17.25 3.03
N ILE A 85 4.71 -15.93 3.01
CA ILE A 85 3.54 -15.36 2.33
C ILE A 85 3.59 -15.58 0.82
N THR A 86 4.76 -15.47 0.19
CA THR A 86 4.90 -15.65 -1.27
C THR A 86 4.88 -17.11 -1.71
N GLU A 87 5.08 -18.06 -0.79
CA GLU A 87 4.98 -19.51 -1.04
C GLU A 87 3.53 -20.04 -0.97
N LEU A 88 2.61 -19.28 -0.34
CA LEU A 88 1.18 -19.60 -0.32
C LEU A 88 0.55 -19.56 -1.73
N PRO A 89 -0.62 -20.21 -1.94
CA PRO A 89 -1.31 -20.21 -3.22
C PRO A 89 -1.54 -18.80 -3.78
N GLN A 90 -0.92 -18.52 -4.92
CA GLN A 90 -0.99 -17.20 -5.56
C GLN A 90 -2.24 -17.04 -6.42
N THR A 91 -2.84 -15.85 -6.37
CA THR A 91 -3.95 -15.41 -7.22
C THR A 91 -3.58 -14.12 -7.93
N SER A 92 -4.02 -13.95 -9.18
CA SER A 92 -3.86 -12.71 -9.93
C SER A 92 -5.20 -12.15 -10.37
N LYS A 93 -5.41 -10.83 -10.21
CA LYS A 93 -6.63 -10.12 -10.63
C LYS A 93 -6.24 -8.82 -11.33
N VAL A 94 -6.99 -8.43 -12.36
CA VAL A 94 -6.90 -7.07 -12.93
C VAL A 94 -8.01 -6.26 -12.27
N VAL A 95 -7.63 -5.21 -11.53
CA VAL A 95 -8.55 -4.43 -10.69
C VAL A 95 -8.30 -2.94 -10.86
N ASP A 96 -9.38 -2.17 -10.80
CA ASP A 96 -9.34 -0.71 -10.76
C ASP A 96 -9.25 -0.22 -9.32
N LEU A 97 -8.23 0.59 -9.02
CA LEU A 97 -8.19 1.37 -7.79
C LEU A 97 -8.88 2.70 -8.05
N ASN A 98 -9.95 2.97 -7.31
CA ASN A 98 -10.73 4.21 -7.42
C ASN A 98 -10.50 5.12 -6.20
N CYS A 99 -9.98 6.33 -6.42
CA CYS A 99 -9.75 7.29 -5.34
C CYS A 99 -10.95 8.22 -5.15
N VAL A 100 -11.22 8.60 -3.90
CA VAL A 100 -12.22 9.64 -3.56
C VAL A 100 -11.91 11.00 -4.19
N GLU A 101 -10.67 11.25 -4.58
CA GLU A 101 -10.24 12.48 -5.25
C GLU A 101 -10.57 12.50 -6.76
N GLY A 102 -11.30 11.48 -7.26
CA GLY A 102 -11.82 11.44 -8.63
C GLY A 102 -10.85 10.91 -9.68
N TRP A 103 -9.72 10.32 -9.27
CA TRP A 103 -8.80 9.62 -10.16
C TRP A 103 -8.86 8.11 -9.92
N SER A 104 -8.53 7.33 -10.94
CA SER A 104 -8.42 5.87 -10.86
C SER A 104 -7.27 5.35 -11.72
N PHE A 105 -6.88 4.09 -11.50
CA PHE A 105 -5.99 3.38 -12.40
C PHE A 105 -6.30 1.88 -12.40
N THR A 106 -6.03 1.23 -13.54
CA THR A 106 -6.20 -0.21 -13.73
C THR A 106 -4.84 -0.88 -13.62
N ALA A 107 -4.72 -1.95 -12.83
CA ALA A 107 -3.49 -2.70 -12.76
C ALA A 107 -3.72 -4.19 -12.52
N LYS A 108 -2.73 -4.99 -12.87
CA LYS A 108 -2.69 -6.41 -12.52
C LYS A 108 -2.03 -6.56 -11.16
N TRP A 109 -2.73 -7.18 -10.22
CA TRP A 109 -2.23 -7.47 -8.88
C TRP A 109 -2.03 -8.97 -8.73
N THR A 110 -0.93 -9.38 -8.10
CA THR A 110 -0.67 -10.78 -7.75
C THR A 110 -0.30 -10.88 -6.28
N GLY A 111 -0.94 -11.81 -5.58
CA GLY A 111 -0.86 -11.93 -4.13
C GLY A 111 -1.42 -13.26 -3.62
N VAL A 112 -1.53 -13.36 -2.31
CA VAL A 112 -2.23 -14.45 -1.63
C VAL A 112 -3.64 -14.01 -1.28
N LYS A 113 -4.63 -14.89 -1.36
CA LYS A 113 -5.98 -14.60 -0.84
C LYS A 113 -5.92 -14.49 0.68
N ILE A 114 -6.62 -13.53 1.26
CA ILE A 114 -6.72 -13.37 2.72
C ILE A 114 -7.27 -14.65 3.38
N ALA A 115 -8.15 -15.37 2.70
CA ALA A 115 -8.69 -16.65 3.15
C ALA A 115 -7.60 -17.69 3.48
N GLU A 116 -6.53 -17.76 2.69
CA GLU A 116 -5.42 -18.71 2.94
C GLU A 116 -4.69 -18.36 4.25
N ILE A 117 -4.48 -17.06 4.51
CA ILE A 117 -3.87 -16.60 5.76
C ILE A 117 -4.78 -16.93 6.94
N PHE A 118 -6.10 -16.77 6.77
CA PHE A 118 -7.10 -17.07 7.81
C PHE A 118 -7.19 -18.55 8.13
N GLU A 119 -7.06 -19.42 7.13
CA GLU A 119 -6.98 -20.87 7.33
C GLU A 119 -5.73 -21.24 8.13
N GLU A 120 -4.55 -20.72 7.74
CA GLU A 120 -3.26 -20.99 8.40
C GLU A 120 -3.25 -20.61 9.90
N VAL A 121 -3.93 -19.52 10.28
CA VAL A 121 -4.00 -19.06 11.69
C VAL A 121 -5.21 -19.57 12.45
N GLY A 122 -6.15 -20.25 11.79
CA GLY A 122 -7.43 -20.66 12.39
C GLY A 122 -8.27 -19.44 12.80
N ALA A 123 -8.71 -18.63 11.83
CA ALA A 123 -9.59 -17.49 12.10
C ALA A 123 -10.91 -17.91 12.75
N MET A 124 -11.27 -17.25 13.86
CA MET A 124 -12.49 -17.59 14.59
C MET A 124 -13.75 -17.14 13.85
N GLU A 125 -14.83 -17.93 13.97
CA GLU A 125 -16.11 -17.64 13.32
C GLU A 125 -16.72 -16.31 13.78
N ASN A 126 -16.56 -15.94 15.05
CA ASN A 126 -17.12 -14.72 15.63
C ASN A 126 -16.36 -13.44 15.27
N ALA A 127 -15.20 -13.52 14.60
CA ALA A 127 -14.54 -12.33 14.07
C ALA A 127 -15.40 -11.73 12.95
N THR A 128 -15.67 -10.43 13.00
CA THR A 128 -16.48 -9.71 12.01
C THR A 128 -15.70 -8.61 11.31
N THR A 129 -14.67 -8.07 11.96
CA THR A 129 -13.87 -6.95 11.51
C THR A 129 -12.42 -7.37 11.39
N VAL A 130 -11.79 -7.04 10.26
CA VAL A 130 -10.37 -7.32 10.01
C VAL A 130 -9.66 -5.98 9.87
N ILE A 131 -8.71 -5.72 10.77
CA ILE A 131 -7.99 -4.46 10.87
C ILE A 131 -6.61 -4.64 10.26
N PHE A 132 -6.24 -3.75 9.36
CA PHE A 132 -4.93 -3.71 8.72
C PHE A 132 -4.15 -2.52 9.28
N TYR A 133 -2.92 -2.76 9.72
CA TYR A 133 -2.01 -1.73 10.20
C TYR A 133 -0.78 -1.65 9.30
N SER A 134 -0.38 -0.43 8.99
CA SER A 134 0.73 -0.10 8.10
C SER A 134 1.94 0.42 8.88
N ALA A 135 3.13 0.25 8.31
CA ALA A 135 4.39 0.69 8.91
C ALA A 135 4.46 2.20 9.18
N ASP A 136 3.75 3.02 8.41
CA ASP A 136 3.69 4.48 8.60
C ASP A 136 2.68 4.91 9.69
N GLY A 137 2.01 3.95 10.33
CA GLY A 137 0.97 4.19 11.32
C GLY A 137 -0.41 4.41 10.69
N TYR A 138 -0.57 4.17 9.40
CA TYR A 138 -1.90 4.08 8.78
C TYR A 138 -2.63 2.83 9.28
N SER A 139 -3.95 2.91 9.38
CA SER A 139 -4.79 1.76 9.63
C SER A 139 -6.13 1.92 8.92
N THR A 140 -6.78 0.80 8.64
CA THR A 140 -8.15 0.70 8.11
C THR A 140 -8.71 -0.67 8.48
N SER A 141 -10.03 -0.85 8.39
CA SER A 141 -10.64 -2.15 8.60
C SER A 141 -11.67 -2.50 7.54
N LEU A 142 -11.84 -3.78 7.28
CA LEU A 142 -12.88 -4.29 6.38
C LEU A 142 -13.66 -5.40 7.08
N ASP A 143 -14.87 -5.61 6.58
CA ASP A 143 -15.71 -6.71 7.01
C ASP A 143 -15.08 -8.05 6.59
N LYS A 144 -15.08 -9.04 7.50
CA LYS A 144 -14.48 -10.36 7.25
C LYS A 144 -15.17 -11.08 6.09
N ASP A 145 -16.50 -11.02 6.02
CA ASP A 145 -17.27 -11.72 5.00
C ASP A 145 -16.99 -11.11 3.63
N TYR A 146 -16.90 -9.78 3.52
CA TYR A 146 -16.45 -9.13 2.29
C TYR A 146 -15.05 -9.63 1.83
N LEU A 147 -14.09 -9.77 2.75
CA LEU A 147 -12.75 -10.25 2.40
C LEU A 147 -12.76 -11.68 1.84
N LEU A 148 -13.63 -12.54 2.39
CA LEU A 148 -13.77 -13.94 1.99
C LEU A 148 -14.59 -14.09 0.70
N GLU A 149 -15.73 -13.43 0.61
CA GLU A 149 -16.67 -13.54 -0.52
C GLU A 149 -16.12 -12.91 -1.81
N SER A 150 -15.33 -11.83 -1.69
CA SER A 150 -14.73 -11.14 -2.85
C SER A 150 -13.33 -11.67 -3.22
N ASP A 151 -12.86 -12.76 -2.60
CA ASP A 151 -11.52 -13.31 -2.83
C ASP A 151 -10.43 -12.23 -2.73
N ILE A 152 -10.49 -11.39 -1.68
CA ILE A 152 -9.57 -10.26 -1.52
C ILE A 152 -8.15 -10.78 -1.33
N ILE A 153 -7.21 -10.14 -2.02
CA ILE A 153 -5.81 -10.52 -1.99
C ILE A 153 -4.95 -9.50 -1.23
N LEU A 154 -3.93 -10.03 -0.58
CA LEU A 154 -2.78 -9.29 -0.09
C LEU A 154 -1.68 -9.41 -1.16
N ALA A 155 -1.51 -8.36 -1.95
CA ALA A 155 -0.61 -8.35 -3.10
C ALA A 155 0.84 -8.09 -2.69
N TYR A 156 1.76 -8.81 -3.35
CA TYR A 156 3.21 -8.59 -3.29
C TYR A 156 3.80 -8.29 -4.69
N LYS A 157 2.96 -8.30 -5.74
CA LYS A 157 3.31 -7.95 -7.12
C LYS A 157 2.25 -7.04 -7.75
N LEU A 158 2.72 -6.16 -8.62
CA LEU A 158 1.94 -5.19 -9.40
C LEU A 158 2.49 -5.18 -10.83
N ASN A 159 1.61 -5.34 -11.82
CA ASN A 159 2.00 -5.41 -13.24
C ASN A 159 3.16 -6.38 -13.49
N ASP A 160 3.09 -7.57 -12.87
CA ASP A 160 4.10 -8.65 -12.90
C ASP A 160 5.48 -8.33 -12.31
N VAL A 161 5.68 -7.13 -11.76
CA VAL A 161 6.87 -6.80 -10.97
C VAL A 161 6.57 -6.87 -9.48
N THR A 162 7.58 -7.18 -8.68
CA THR A 162 7.53 -7.07 -7.22
C THR A 162 7.11 -5.65 -6.88
N LEU A 163 6.23 -5.47 -5.89
CA LEU A 163 5.80 -4.13 -5.51
C LEU A 163 7.01 -3.21 -5.33
N PRO A 164 7.04 -2.05 -6.01
CA PRO A 164 7.99 -1.00 -5.64
C PRO A 164 7.67 -0.45 -4.24
N PRO A 165 8.66 0.13 -3.52
CA PRO A 165 8.43 0.72 -2.21
C PRO A 165 7.25 1.71 -2.18
N GLU A 166 7.15 2.60 -3.16
CA GLU A 166 6.07 3.59 -3.28
C GLU A 166 4.69 2.98 -3.55
N ARG A 167 4.64 1.70 -3.94
CA ARG A 167 3.42 0.90 -4.17
C ARG A 167 3.12 -0.07 -3.05
N GLY A 168 3.77 0.06 -1.90
CA GLY A 168 3.41 -0.70 -0.72
C GLY A 168 4.24 -1.94 -0.47
N PHE A 169 5.43 -2.10 -1.09
CA PHE A 169 6.34 -3.19 -0.72
C PHE A 169 6.52 -3.27 0.81
N PRO A 170 6.32 -4.42 1.45
CA PRO A 170 6.20 -5.74 0.82
C PRO A 170 4.79 -6.16 0.45
N LEU A 171 3.76 -5.65 1.14
CA LEU A 171 2.37 -6.07 0.99
C LEU A 171 1.42 -4.88 0.91
N GLN A 172 0.53 -4.93 -0.08
CA GLN A 172 -0.58 -3.99 -0.25
C GLN A 172 -1.90 -4.74 -0.36
N LEU A 173 -2.93 -4.27 0.33
CA LEU A 173 -4.27 -4.80 0.20
C LEU A 173 -4.91 -4.37 -1.14
N VAL A 174 -5.56 -5.32 -1.81
CA VAL A 174 -6.34 -5.08 -3.04
C VAL A 174 -7.83 -5.12 -2.69
N ALA A 175 -8.31 -4.06 -2.05
CA ALA A 175 -9.70 -3.95 -1.58
C ALA A 175 -10.65 -3.56 -2.73
N GLU A 176 -10.86 -4.46 -3.69
CA GLU A 176 -11.68 -4.19 -4.87
C GLU A 176 -13.08 -3.67 -4.51
N ASP A 177 -13.64 -2.81 -5.34
CA ASP A 177 -14.92 -2.12 -5.10
C ASP A 177 -14.97 -1.20 -3.86
N LYS A 178 -13.85 -1.06 -3.12
CA LYS A 178 -13.67 -0.06 -2.07
C LYS A 178 -12.83 1.12 -2.56
N TYR A 179 -13.12 2.31 -2.04
CA TYR A 179 -12.31 3.48 -2.29
C TYR A 179 -10.86 3.29 -1.83
N GLY A 180 -9.93 3.95 -2.52
CA GLY A 180 -8.49 3.76 -2.38
C GLY A 180 -7.92 3.99 -0.98
N TYR A 181 -8.62 4.66 -0.07
CA TYR A 181 -8.19 4.74 1.33
C TYR A 181 -8.29 3.38 2.05
N LYS A 182 -9.16 2.47 1.63
CA LYS A 182 -9.20 1.10 2.20
C LYS A 182 -8.06 0.21 1.70
N TRP A 183 -7.28 0.64 0.69
CA TRP A 183 -6.19 -0.13 0.09
C TRP A 183 -4.88 0.10 0.87
N ALA A 184 -4.82 -0.44 2.09
CA ALA A 184 -3.67 -0.27 2.97
C ALA A 184 -2.36 -0.77 2.32
N LYS A 185 -1.30 0.03 2.46
CA LYS A 185 0.06 -0.26 1.98
C LYS A 185 0.99 -0.56 3.13
N TRP A 186 2.14 -1.19 2.86
CA TRP A 186 3.17 -1.42 3.86
C TRP A 186 2.62 -2.13 5.09
N ILE A 187 1.73 -3.11 4.86
CA ILE A 187 1.00 -3.77 5.94
C ILE A 187 2.01 -4.54 6.78
N VAL A 188 1.95 -4.36 8.10
CA VAL A 188 2.81 -5.04 9.08
C VAL A 188 2.02 -5.88 10.07
N LYS A 189 0.71 -5.61 10.21
CA LYS A 189 -0.16 -6.37 11.10
C LYS A 189 -1.58 -6.49 10.54
N ILE A 190 -2.17 -7.67 10.72
CA ILE A 190 -3.60 -7.96 10.52
C ILE A 190 -4.17 -8.42 11.87
N GLU A 191 -5.27 -7.83 12.30
CA GLU A 191 -5.96 -8.18 13.56
C GLU A 191 -7.41 -8.54 13.26
N LEU A 192 -7.84 -9.72 13.73
CA LEU A 192 -9.23 -10.14 13.66
C LEU A 192 -9.96 -9.70 14.94
N SER A 193 -11.10 -9.04 14.80
CA SER A 193 -11.89 -8.47 15.90
C SER A 193 -13.38 -8.73 15.68
N ASP A 194 -14.17 -8.70 16.74
CA ASP A 194 -15.64 -8.73 16.70
C ASP A 194 -16.26 -7.33 16.89
N SER A 195 -15.40 -6.32 17.07
CA SER A 195 -15.79 -4.95 17.38
C SER A 195 -15.56 -4.02 16.18
N PRO A 196 -16.43 -3.03 15.95
CA PRO A 196 -16.25 -2.09 14.86
C PRO A 196 -14.97 -1.28 15.06
N TYR A 197 -14.25 -1.05 13.97
CA TYR A 197 -13.03 -0.25 13.95
C TYR A 197 -13.17 0.89 12.94
N ARG A 198 -12.57 2.04 13.27
CA ARG A 198 -12.37 3.16 12.36
C ARG A 198 -10.86 3.40 12.29
N GLY A 199 -10.32 3.32 11.07
CA GLY A 199 -8.92 3.60 10.81
C GLY A 199 -8.64 5.09 10.67
N TYR A 200 -7.48 5.40 10.09
CA TYR A 200 -6.97 6.75 10.02
C TYR A 200 -7.95 7.70 9.32
N TRP A 201 -8.34 7.44 8.07
CA TRP A 201 -9.22 8.36 7.33
C TRP A 201 -10.66 8.31 7.85
N GLU A 202 -11.10 7.15 8.33
CA GLU A 202 -12.42 6.95 8.89
C GLU A 202 -12.60 7.75 10.18
N GLU A 203 -11.56 7.91 11.01
CA GLU A 203 -11.58 8.84 12.15
C GLU A 203 -11.73 10.32 11.72
N PHE A 204 -11.28 10.68 10.51
CA PHE A 204 -11.45 12.02 9.92
C PHE A 204 -12.75 12.17 9.11
N GLY A 205 -13.73 11.30 9.32
CA GLY A 205 -15.07 11.43 8.73
C GLY A 205 -15.24 10.78 7.35
N TYR A 206 -14.26 10.00 6.88
CA TYR A 206 -14.45 9.17 5.69
C TYR A 206 -15.41 8.02 6.03
N ASN A 207 -16.17 7.58 5.03
CA ASN A 207 -17.18 6.54 5.22
C ASN A 207 -16.52 5.19 5.57
N ASN A 208 -17.05 4.46 6.55
CA ASN A 208 -16.36 3.23 6.98
C ASN A 208 -16.51 2.07 5.98
N ILE A 209 -17.65 1.98 5.30
CA ILE A 209 -17.97 0.92 4.32
C ILE A 209 -17.23 1.16 3.00
N ALA A 210 -17.13 2.42 2.59
CA ALA A 210 -16.29 2.92 1.51
C ALA A 210 -16.55 2.31 0.13
N ASP A 211 -17.77 1.90 -0.18
CA ASP A 211 -18.12 1.36 -1.50
C ASP A 211 -17.93 2.41 -2.61
N VAL A 212 -17.28 2.02 -3.69
CA VAL A 212 -17.14 2.87 -4.88
C VAL A 212 -18.52 3.13 -5.48
N GLY A 213 -18.87 4.41 -5.63
CA GLY A 213 -20.21 4.84 -6.06
C GLY A 213 -21.19 5.10 -4.90
N GLY A 214 -20.81 4.72 -3.68
CA GLY A 214 -21.47 5.11 -2.44
C GLY A 214 -20.98 6.46 -1.89
N PRO A 215 -21.41 6.84 -0.68
CA PRO A 215 -20.92 8.04 -0.01
C PRO A 215 -19.44 7.90 0.36
N ALA A 216 -18.60 8.84 -0.08
CA ALA A 216 -17.18 8.85 0.28
C ALA A 216 -16.92 9.28 1.75
N PHE A 217 -17.86 10.02 2.35
CA PHE A 217 -17.76 10.60 3.69
C PHE A 217 -19.01 10.29 4.51
N GLU A 218 -18.85 10.12 5.83
CA GLU A 218 -19.98 10.11 6.75
C GLU A 218 -20.61 11.51 6.79
N ARG A 219 -21.94 11.58 6.84
CA ARG A 219 -22.67 12.85 6.98
C ARG A 219 -22.78 13.29 8.43
#